data_AF-A0A813IP53-F1
#
_entry.id   AF-A0A813IP53-F1
#
_cell.length_a   1.000
_cell.length_b   1.000
_cell.length_c   1.000
_cell.angle_alpha   90.00
_cell.angle_beta   90.00
_cell.angle_gamma   90.00
#
_symmetry.space_group_name_H-M   'P 1'
#
loop_
_entity.id
_entity.type
_entity.pdbx_description
1 polymer ?
#
loop_
_entity_poly.entity_id
_entity_poly.type
_entity_poly.pdbx_seq_one_letter_code
_entity_poly.pdbx_strand_id
1 'polypeptide(L)'
;MCYEALVFTDDSCQLLGADVLKGGEDMALWLDGVVIVSAGDLKTTFSKGPEHAVHTGIFAVDLRSAALRRVELQGFPASSRLVGHGLFLSNATQRLYVINHGDEASQVEIFEVRGSGFQDLLLKHVGRIQSDLFPNHCLNDVVEGRNPGEVFVSVWREAVGVEGYNNHQERNELLDTLKYRYVPGSKFGLGVIQCQLSQGTWACHRSRAWGIPSELSQLL
;
A
#
# COMPACT_ATOMS: atom_id res chain seq x y z
N MET A 1 -2.34 3.99 -25.88
CA MET A 1 -0.99 4.00 -25.28
C MET A 1 -0.57 2.56 -25.07
N CYS A 2 0.15 2.01 -26.04
CA CYS A 2 0.79 0.71 -25.92
C CYS A 2 1.96 0.88 -24.94
N TYR A 3 2.10 -0.04 -23.98
CA TYR A 3 3.29 -0.07 -23.14
C TYR A 3 4.50 -0.33 -24.04
N GLU A 4 5.42 0.63 -24.12
CA GLU A 4 6.74 0.38 -24.67
C GLU A 4 7.38 -0.74 -23.84
N ALA A 5 7.90 -1.75 -24.51
CA ALA A 5 8.56 -2.86 -23.86
C ALA A 5 9.77 -2.32 -23.08
N LEU A 6 9.73 -2.43 -21.75
CA LEU A 6 10.90 -2.23 -20.91
C LEU A 6 11.98 -3.21 -21.35
N VAL A 7 13.01 -2.70 -22.03
CA VAL A 7 14.21 -3.47 -22.34
C VAL A 7 15.11 -3.38 -21.11
N PHE A 8 15.12 -4.44 -20.28
CA PHE A 8 16.09 -4.57 -19.19
C PHE A 8 17.47 -4.86 -19.81
N THR A 9 18.45 -3.99 -19.58
CA THR A 9 19.78 -4.01 -20.22
C THR A 9 20.90 -4.52 -19.31
N ASP A 10 20.59 -5.29 -18.27
CA ASP A 10 21.60 -6.15 -17.65
C ASP A 10 21.23 -7.60 -17.96
N ASP A 11 22.19 -8.37 -18.49
CA ASP A 11 21.98 -9.75 -18.95
C ASP A 11 21.71 -10.73 -17.77
N SER A 12 21.47 -10.22 -16.55
CA SER A 12 21.27 -10.99 -15.31
C SER A 12 19.93 -10.69 -14.62
N CYS A 13 19.13 -9.76 -15.14
CA CYS A 13 17.83 -9.39 -14.61
C CYS A 13 16.71 -10.13 -15.33
N GLN A 14 15.96 -10.95 -14.59
CA GLN A 14 14.80 -11.65 -15.09
C GLN A 14 13.52 -10.98 -14.59
N LEU A 15 12.67 -10.52 -15.51
CA LEU A 15 11.33 -10.06 -15.17
C LEU A 15 10.48 -11.26 -14.74
N LEU A 16 9.98 -11.24 -13.50
CA LEU A 16 9.09 -12.26 -12.98
C LEU A 16 7.62 -11.86 -13.12
N GLY A 17 6.78 -12.81 -13.52
CA GLY A 17 5.33 -12.66 -13.47
C GLY A 17 4.73 -11.62 -14.42
N ALA A 18 5.37 -11.29 -15.54
CA ALA A 18 4.89 -10.28 -16.50
C ALA A 18 3.39 -10.43 -16.90
N ASP A 19 2.91 -11.68 -16.94
CA ASP A 19 1.53 -11.99 -17.34
C ASP A 19 0.53 -12.00 -16.18
N VAL A 20 0.99 -12.16 -14.93
CA VAL A 20 0.13 -12.39 -13.75
C VAL A 20 0.20 -11.27 -12.72
N LEU A 21 1.34 -10.61 -12.60
CA LEU A 21 1.55 -9.43 -11.76
C LEU A 21 1.16 -8.18 -12.56
N LYS A 22 0.18 -7.45 -12.05
CA LYS A 22 -0.11 -6.07 -12.47
C LYS A 22 0.22 -5.18 -11.30
N GLY A 23 1.36 -4.48 -11.39
CA GLY A 23 1.94 -3.79 -10.26
C GLY A 23 2.58 -4.74 -9.25
N GLY A 24 3.54 -4.22 -8.51
CA GLY A 24 4.26 -4.89 -7.43
C GLY A 24 4.93 -3.78 -6.62
N GLU A 25 4.09 -2.93 -6.04
CA GLU A 25 4.52 -1.64 -5.49
C GLU A 25 5.33 -1.83 -4.21
N ASP A 26 4.95 -2.83 -3.40
CA ASP A 26 5.63 -3.12 -2.14
C ASP A 26 5.84 -4.62 -1.91
N MET A 27 6.86 -4.94 -1.11
CA MET A 27 7.28 -6.30 -0.82
C MET A 27 7.97 -6.42 0.55
N ALA A 28 7.80 -7.57 1.20
CA ALA A 28 8.50 -7.89 2.44
C ALA A 28 9.18 -9.25 2.36
N LEU A 29 10.42 -9.32 2.86
CA LEU A 29 11.12 -10.57 3.04
C LEU A 29 10.50 -11.33 4.22
N TRP A 30 10.03 -12.54 3.93
CA TRP A 30 9.59 -13.54 4.90
C TRP A 30 10.65 -14.64 5.04
N LEU A 31 10.29 -15.74 5.70
CA LEU A 31 11.14 -16.86 6.06
C LEU A 31 11.86 -17.48 4.85
N ASP A 32 13.10 -17.93 5.07
CA ASP A 32 13.89 -18.76 4.15
C ASP A 32 14.09 -18.23 2.73
N GLY A 33 14.08 -16.90 2.56
CA GLY A 33 14.28 -16.27 1.26
C GLY A 33 13.00 -16.20 0.43
N VAL A 34 11.83 -16.36 1.06
CA VAL A 34 10.53 -16.11 0.45
C VAL A 34 10.17 -14.64 0.62
N VAL A 35 9.83 -13.95 -0.47
CA VAL A 35 9.33 -12.58 -0.45
C VAL A 35 7.83 -12.58 -0.69
N ILE A 36 7.09 -11.83 0.11
CA ILE A 36 5.66 -11.58 -0.08
C ILE A 36 5.51 -10.25 -0.82
N VAL A 37 4.79 -10.25 -1.94
CA VAL A 37 4.59 -9.10 -2.82
C VAL A 37 3.13 -8.71 -2.83
N SER A 38 2.84 -7.45 -2.56
CA SER A 38 1.53 -6.84 -2.76
C SER A 38 1.43 -6.33 -4.19
N ALA A 39 0.46 -6.84 -4.94
CA ALA A 39 0.24 -6.47 -6.33
C ALA A 39 -1.14 -5.85 -6.52
N GLY A 40 -1.21 -4.82 -7.37
CA GLY A 40 -2.45 -4.12 -7.69
C GLY A 40 -2.32 -3.27 -8.94
N ASP A 41 -3.36 -3.27 -9.77
CA ASP A 41 -3.49 -2.36 -10.91
C ASP A 41 -3.89 -0.94 -10.45
N LEU A 42 -3.02 -0.33 -9.64
CA LEU A 42 -3.25 0.96 -8.97
C LEU A 42 -3.51 2.08 -9.97
N LYS A 43 -2.84 2.06 -11.13
CA LYS A 43 -3.07 3.04 -12.19
C LYS A 43 -4.52 3.02 -12.66
N THR A 44 -5.08 1.84 -12.92
CA THR A 44 -6.48 1.72 -13.33
C THR A 44 -7.41 2.07 -12.17
N THR A 45 -7.13 1.57 -10.96
CA THR A 45 -7.93 1.90 -9.76
C THR A 45 -8.05 3.41 -9.55
N PHE A 46 -6.93 4.13 -9.57
CA PHE A 46 -6.90 5.57 -9.28
C PHE A 46 -7.48 6.42 -10.41
N SER A 47 -7.41 5.95 -11.67
CA SER A 47 -7.89 6.72 -12.83
C SER A 47 -9.32 6.40 -13.25
N LYS A 48 -9.80 5.18 -13.01
CA LYS A 48 -11.09 4.69 -13.49
C LYS A 48 -11.98 4.10 -12.40
N GLY A 49 -11.45 3.77 -11.22
CA GLY A 49 -12.17 3.10 -10.16
C GLY A 49 -11.77 1.63 -9.98
N PRO A 50 -11.95 1.08 -8.76
CA PRO A 50 -11.56 -0.29 -8.40
C PRO A 50 -12.26 -1.39 -9.20
N GLU A 51 -13.48 -1.15 -9.67
CA GLU A 51 -14.28 -2.07 -10.47
C GLU A 51 -13.65 -2.38 -11.83
N HIS A 52 -12.85 -1.44 -12.36
CA HIS A 52 -12.15 -1.55 -13.62
C HIS A 52 -10.76 -2.18 -13.50
N ALA A 53 -10.19 -2.23 -12.29
CA ALA A 53 -8.83 -2.68 -12.05
C ALA A 53 -8.71 -4.21 -12.07
N VAL A 54 -7.58 -4.74 -12.54
CA VAL A 54 -7.33 -6.19 -12.50
C VAL A 54 -7.12 -6.64 -11.06
N HIS A 55 -7.83 -7.70 -10.65
CA HIS A 55 -7.65 -8.32 -9.34
C HIS A 55 -6.46 -9.29 -9.35
N THR A 56 -5.32 -8.82 -8.84
CA THR A 56 -4.03 -9.53 -8.83
C THR A 56 -3.83 -10.36 -7.56
N GLY A 57 -4.00 -9.75 -6.39
CA GLY A 57 -3.81 -10.39 -5.09
C GLY A 57 -2.41 -10.29 -4.51
N ILE A 58 -2.07 -11.18 -3.57
CA ILE A 58 -0.74 -11.30 -2.96
C ILE A 58 0.03 -12.44 -3.61
N PHE A 59 1.34 -12.25 -3.79
CA PHE A 59 2.23 -13.23 -4.40
C PHE A 59 3.38 -13.59 -3.47
N ALA A 60 3.90 -14.80 -3.64
CA ALA A 60 5.12 -15.26 -3.02
C ALA A 60 6.18 -15.42 -4.11
N VAL A 61 7.41 -15.01 -3.80
CA VAL A 61 8.59 -15.21 -4.64
C VAL A 61 9.63 -15.96 -3.83
N ASP A 62 10.12 -17.10 -4.33
CA ASP A 62 11.29 -17.76 -3.77
C ASP A 62 12.54 -17.21 -4.46
N LEU A 63 13.36 -16.45 -3.73
CA LEU A 63 14.56 -15.81 -4.27
C LEU A 63 15.65 -16.83 -4.69
N ARG A 64 15.59 -18.08 -4.22
CA ARG A 64 16.58 -19.10 -4.56
C ARG A 64 16.29 -19.75 -5.91
N SER A 65 15.01 -20.00 -6.19
CA SER A 65 14.56 -20.65 -7.42
C SER A 65 13.98 -19.68 -8.45
N ALA A 66 13.81 -18.41 -8.08
CA ALA A 66 13.06 -17.40 -8.83
C ALA A 66 11.61 -17.83 -9.12
N ALA A 67 11.06 -18.76 -8.33
CA ALA A 67 9.68 -19.20 -8.48
C ALA A 67 8.71 -18.15 -7.95
N LEU A 68 7.63 -17.92 -8.69
CA LEU A 68 6.54 -17.01 -8.34
C LEU A 68 5.24 -17.80 -8.26
N ARG A 69 4.42 -17.53 -7.23
CA ARG A 69 3.03 -18.00 -7.22
C ARG A 69 2.12 -17.00 -6.53
N ARG A 70 0.84 -17.04 -6.88
CA ARG A 70 -0.20 -16.35 -6.12
C ARG A 70 -0.41 -17.08 -4.79
N VAL A 71 -0.56 -16.30 -3.71
CA VAL A 71 -0.83 -16.83 -2.36
C VAL A 71 -2.33 -17.01 -2.18
N GLU A 72 -2.71 -18.14 -1.59
CA GLU A 72 -4.11 -18.39 -1.23
C GLU A 72 -4.53 -17.49 -0.07
N LEU A 73 -5.67 -16.82 -0.22
CA LEU A 73 -6.26 -15.96 0.80
C LEU A 73 -7.46 -16.68 1.44
N GLN A 74 -7.26 -17.25 2.62
CA GLN A 74 -8.31 -17.98 3.34
C GLN A 74 -9.21 -17.01 4.09
N GLY A 75 -10.53 -17.13 3.88
CA GLY A 75 -11.52 -16.30 4.56
C GLY A 75 -11.60 -14.85 4.07
N PHE A 76 -10.82 -14.46 3.05
CA PHE A 76 -10.97 -13.15 2.43
C PHE A 76 -12.35 -13.08 1.73
N PRO A 77 -13.15 -12.02 1.95
CA PRO A 77 -14.50 -11.96 1.41
C PRO A 77 -14.53 -12.05 -0.13
N ALA A 78 -15.29 -13.00 -0.66
CA ALA A 78 -15.39 -13.23 -2.10
C ALA A 78 -16.00 -12.04 -2.88
N SER A 79 -16.74 -11.18 -2.18
CA SER A 79 -17.30 -9.94 -2.73
C SER A 79 -16.29 -8.79 -2.78
N SER A 80 -15.21 -8.87 -2.00
CA SER A 80 -14.16 -7.84 -1.99
C SER A 80 -13.14 -8.13 -3.08
N ARG A 81 -12.57 -7.07 -3.67
CA ARG A 81 -11.39 -7.18 -4.52
C ARG A 81 -10.17 -6.82 -3.70
N LEU A 82 -9.07 -7.51 -3.96
CA LEU A 82 -7.76 -7.09 -3.47
C LEU A 82 -7.01 -6.39 -4.60
N VAL A 83 -6.83 -5.08 -4.47
CA VAL A 83 -5.90 -4.28 -5.26
C VAL A 83 -4.87 -3.74 -4.28
N GLY A 84 -3.79 -4.50 -4.11
CA GLY A 84 -2.78 -4.23 -3.10
C GLY A 84 -1.89 -3.04 -3.45
N HIS A 85 -1.55 -2.25 -2.43
CA HIS A 85 -0.56 -1.18 -2.47
C HIS A 85 0.53 -1.48 -1.43
N GLY A 86 0.89 -0.54 -0.55
CA GLY A 86 1.83 -0.76 0.54
C GLY A 86 1.45 -1.92 1.46
N LEU A 87 2.48 -2.57 2.01
CA LEU A 87 2.33 -3.71 2.91
C LEU A 87 3.31 -3.65 4.07
N PHE A 88 2.98 -4.34 5.15
CA PHE A 88 3.92 -4.59 6.23
C PHE A 88 3.76 -5.97 6.82
N LEU A 89 4.90 -6.63 7.01
CA LEU A 89 4.99 -7.93 7.63
C LEU A 89 5.55 -7.77 9.06
N SER A 90 4.71 -8.01 10.06
CA SER A 90 5.15 -8.00 11.46
C SER A 90 5.79 -9.33 11.83
N ASN A 91 7.06 -9.28 12.21
CA ASN A 91 7.74 -10.41 12.82
C ASN A 91 7.20 -10.75 14.21
N ALA A 92 6.68 -9.76 14.94
CA ALA A 92 6.21 -9.94 16.32
C ALA A 92 4.87 -10.69 16.37
N THR A 93 3.95 -10.39 15.46
CA THR A 93 2.61 -10.97 15.44
C THR A 93 2.40 -11.99 14.32
N GLN A 94 3.38 -12.15 13.41
CA GLN A 94 3.25 -12.94 12.18
C GLN A 94 2.00 -12.54 11.38
N ARG A 95 1.77 -11.23 11.29
CA ARG A 95 0.67 -10.64 10.52
C ARG A 95 1.18 -9.85 9.34
N LEU A 96 0.46 -9.98 8.23
CA LEU A 96 0.63 -9.15 7.05
C LEU A 96 -0.49 -8.10 7.04
N TYR A 97 -0.11 -6.84 7.01
CA TYR A 97 -0.98 -5.69 6.82
C TYR A 97 -0.86 -5.26 5.36
N VAL A 98 -1.97 -5.08 4.66
CA VAL A 98 -1.97 -4.71 3.24
C VAL A 98 -2.94 -3.57 3.03
N ILE A 99 -2.49 -2.48 2.42
CA ILE A 99 -3.40 -1.46 1.92
C ILE A 99 -4.13 -2.01 0.70
N ASN A 100 -5.45 -1.98 0.77
CA ASN A 100 -6.35 -2.44 -0.27
C ASN A 100 -7.17 -1.27 -0.80
N HIS A 101 -7.13 -1.07 -2.12
CA HIS A 101 -7.95 -0.12 -2.86
C HIS A 101 -8.97 -0.82 -3.77
N GLY A 102 -9.35 -2.06 -3.47
CA GLY A 102 -10.25 -2.85 -4.32
C GLY A 102 -11.75 -2.66 -4.05
N ASP A 103 -12.11 -1.93 -3.00
CA ASP A 103 -13.49 -1.64 -2.60
C ASP A 103 -13.77 -0.12 -2.72
N GLU A 104 -14.96 0.35 -2.34
CA GLU A 104 -15.36 1.77 -2.45
C GLU A 104 -14.48 2.75 -1.66
N ALA A 105 -13.81 2.25 -0.62
CA ALA A 105 -12.88 3.01 0.19
C ALA A 105 -11.57 2.24 0.37
N SER A 106 -10.47 2.99 0.55
CA SER A 106 -9.19 2.40 0.93
C SER A 106 -9.30 1.81 2.34
N GLN A 107 -8.71 0.65 2.55
CA GLN A 107 -8.71 -0.01 3.86
C GLN A 107 -7.41 -0.79 4.08
N VAL A 108 -7.14 -1.15 5.33
CA VAL A 108 -6.04 -2.06 5.66
C VAL A 108 -6.63 -3.45 5.88
N GLU A 109 -6.24 -4.41 5.05
CA GLU A 109 -6.55 -5.83 5.26
C GLU A 109 -5.49 -6.45 6.16
N ILE A 110 -5.91 -7.30 7.08
CA ILE A 110 -5.03 -7.96 8.03
C ILE A 110 -5.12 -9.46 7.82
N PHE A 111 -3.96 -10.07 7.56
CA PHE A 111 -3.82 -11.50 7.39
C PHE A 111 -2.89 -12.08 8.46
N GLU A 112 -3.23 -13.24 8.99
CA GLU A 112 -2.30 -14.11 9.70
C GLU A 112 -1.48 -14.89 8.67
N VAL A 113 -0.16 -14.82 8.78
CA VAL A 113 0.77 -15.54 7.91
C VAL A 113 0.99 -16.95 8.46
N ARG A 114 0.73 -17.96 7.65
CA ARG A 114 0.92 -19.37 8.03
C ARG A 114 1.69 -20.13 6.96
N GLY A 115 2.27 -21.26 7.35
CA GLY A 115 3.14 -22.08 6.53
C GLY A 115 4.58 -22.09 7.05
N SER A 116 5.43 -22.84 6.36
CA SER A 116 6.83 -23.07 6.71
C SER A 116 7.80 -22.70 5.59
N GLY A 117 7.30 -22.36 4.40
CA GLY A 117 8.11 -21.90 3.29
C GLY A 117 7.29 -21.57 2.04
N PHE A 118 7.97 -21.53 0.89
CA PHE A 118 7.37 -21.05 -0.35
C PHE A 118 6.13 -21.83 -0.76
N GLN A 119 6.11 -23.16 -0.62
CA GLN A 119 5.02 -24.00 -1.16
C GLN A 119 3.74 -23.96 -0.32
N ASP A 120 3.86 -23.80 0.99
CA ASP A 120 2.74 -23.90 1.94
C ASP A 120 2.36 -22.54 2.57
N LEU A 121 3.03 -21.45 2.20
CA LEU A 121 2.63 -20.09 2.58
C LEU A 121 1.16 -19.83 2.22
N LEU A 122 0.38 -19.46 3.22
CA LEU A 122 -1.02 -19.08 3.10
C LEU A 122 -1.31 -17.86 3.97
N LEU A 123 -2.31 -17.08 3.57
CA LEU A 123 -2.73 -15.88 4.29
C LEU A 123 -4.16 -16.04 4.74
N LYS A 124 -4.39 -16.14 6.05
CA LYS A 124 -5.73 -16.20 6.62
C LYS A 124 -6.19 -14.80 6.96
N HIS A 125 -7.26 -14.32 6.34
CA HIS A 125 -7.86 -13.03 6.67
C HIS A 125 -8.41 -13.07 8.10
N VAL A 126 -7.98 -12.11 8.92
CA VAL A 126 -8.38 -12.02 10.34
C VAL A 126 -9.08 -10.70 10.68
N GLY A 127 -9.12 -9.75 9.74
CA GLY A 127 -9.86 -8.52 9.92
C GLY A 127 -9.47 -7.45 8.92
N ARG A 128 -10.12 -6.29 9.06
CA ARG A 128 -9.80 -5.08 8.30
C ARG A 128 -9.90 -3.85 9.19
N ILE A 129 -9.17 -2.81 8.82
CA ILE A 129 -9.27 -1.47 9.41
C ILE A 129 -9.95 -0.58 8.38
N GLN A 130 -11.08 -0.01 8.78
CA GLN A 130 -11.82 0.98 8.01
C GLN A 130 -11.95 2.25 8.86
N SER A 131 -11.93 3.41 8.21
CA SER A 131 -12.07 4.69 8.88
C SER A 131 -12.54 5.75 7.89
N ASP A 132 -13.38 6.68 8.33
CA ASP A 132 -13.72 7.88 7.56
C ASP A 132 -12.49 8.78 7.29
N LEU A 133 -11.39 8.54 8.00
CA LEU A 133 -10.11 9.19 7.74
C LEU A 133 -9.32 8.55 6.60
N PHE A 134 -9.77 7.43 6.03
CA PHE A 134 -9.16 6.75 4.90
C PHE A 134 -9.81 7.23 3.60
N PRO A 135 -9.31 8.32 2.99
CA PRO A 135 -9.82 8.73 1.69
C PRO A 135 -9.60 7.61 0.67
N ASN A 136 -10.52 7.54 -0.28
CA ASN A 136 -10.35 6.61 -1.38
C ASN A 136 -9.07 6.96 -2.16
N HIS A 137 -8.28 5.93 -2.49
CA HIS A 137 -7.06 6.02 -3.29
C HIS A 137 -5.87 6.81 -2.71
N CYS A 138 -5.90 7.25 -1.43
CA CYS A 138 -4.76 8.01 -0.88
C CYS A 138 -3.97 7.30 0.23
N LEU A 139 -4.35 6.11 0.67
CA LEU A 139 -3.48 5.34 1.56
C LEU A 139 -2.25 4.85 0.80
N ASN A 140 -1.07 4.95 1.41
CA ASN A 140 0.20 4.61 0.77
C ASN A 140 0.88 3.42 1.41
N ASP A 141 1.19 3.53 2.71
CA ASP A 141 1.96 2.53 3.46
C ASP A 141 1.35 2.31 4.85
N VAL A 142 1.61 1.16 5.47
CA VAL A 142 1.08 0.74 6.76
C VAL A 142 2.18 0.09 7.58
N VAL A 143 2.23 0.32 8.90
CA VAL A 143 3.16 -0.39 9.80
C VAL A 143 2.48 -0.77 11.10
N GLU A 144 2.88 -1.90 11.70
CA GLU A 144 2.45 -2.25 13.06
C GLU A 144 3.18 -1.36 14.08
N GLY A 145 2.43 -0.84 15.04
CA GLY A 145 2.96 -0.08 16.16
C GLY A 145 3.66 -0.96 17.20
N ARG A 146 4.00 -0.35 18.34
CA ARG A 146 4.77 -1.06 19.39
C ARG A 146 3.95 -2.17 20.06
N ASN A 147 2.64 -1.97 20.15
CA ASN A 147 1.73 -2.93 20.78
C ASN A 147 0.93 -3.67 19.71
N PRO A 148 0.66 -4.97 19.90
CA PRO A 148 -0.33 -5.67 19.09
C PRO A 148 -1.67 -4.93 19.13
N GLY A 149 -2.20 -4.60 17.95
CA GLY A 149 -3.42 -3.80 17.85
C GLY A 149 -3.18 -2.29 17.74
N GLU A 150 -1.94 -1.84 17.55
CA GLU A 150 -1.65 -0.49 17.08
C GLU A 150 -1.11 -0.55 15.65
N VAL A 151 -1.60 0.32 14.78
CA VAL A 151 -1.18 0.41 13.38
C VAL A 151 -1.05 1.88 12.99
N PHE A 152 -0.02 2.22 12.22
CA PHE A 152 0.15 3.53 11.62
C PHE A 152 -0.01 3.42 10.11
N VAL A 153 -0.80 4.31 9.51
CA VAL A 153 -1.09 4.31 8.07
C VAL A 153 -0.70 5.67 7.52
N SER A 154 0.15 5.68 6.49
CA SER A 154 0.47 6.89 5.76
C SER A 154 -0.59 7.17 4.70
N VAL A 155 -0.89 8.46 4.54
CA VAL A 155 -1.89 8.95 3.58
C VAL A 155 -1.30 10.10 2.78
N TRP A 156 -1.43 10.02 1.46
CA TRP A 156 -1.20 11.14 0.57
C TRP A 156 -2.30 12.18 0.78
N ARG A 157 -1.88 13.41 1.04
CA ARG A 157 -2.75 14.56 1.22
C ARG A 157 -2.64 15.42 0.00
N GLU A 158 -3.76 15.73 -0.63
CA GLU A 158 -3.79 16.90 -1.51
C GLU A 158 -3.34 18.12 -0.69
N ALA A 159 -2.53 18.98 -1.30
CA ALA A 159 -2.18 20.26 -0.71
C ALA A 159 -3.49 20.99 -0.33
N VAL A 160 -3.65 21.29 0.95
CA VAL A 160 -4.81 22.04 1.42
C VAL A 160 -4.77 23.41 0.74
N GLY A 161 -5.82 23.74 -0.02
CA GLY A 161 -5.95 25.02 -0.71
C GLY A 161 -5.69 24.98 -2.22
N VAL A 162 -6.03 23.91 -2.96
CA VAL A 162 -6.10 23.98 -4.44
C VAL A 162 -7.55 24.14 -4.94
N GLU A 163 -8.54 23.95 -4.06
CA GLU A 163 -9.94 24.31 -4.32
C GLU A 163 -10.10 25.84 -4.23
N GLY A 164 -10.33 26.49 -5.38
CA GLY A 164 -10.58 27.93 -5.47
C GLY A 164 -9.76 28.68 -6.53
N TYR A 165 -8.79 28.04 -7.18
CA TYR A 165 -7.97 28.68 -8.23
C TYR A 165 -8.56 28.46 -9.62
N ASN A 166 -9.00 29.56 -10.24
CA ASN A 166 -9.74 29.54 -11.50
C ASN A 166 -8.84 29.46 -12.74
N ASN A 167 -7.51 29.51 -12.58
CA ASN A 167 -6.60 29.37 -13.72
C ASN A 167 -5.41 28.44 -13.43
N HIS A 168 -4.90 27.86 -14.51
CA HIS A 168 -3.84 26.86 -14.51
C HIS A 168 -2.47 27.41 -14.04
N GLN A 169 -2.26 28.72 -14.11
CA GLN A 169 -1.02 29.39 -13.74
C GLN A 169 -0.91 29.56 -12.22
N GLU A 170 -1.96 30.04 -11.55
CA GLU A 170 -1.99 30.16 -10.09
C GLU A 170 -1.86 28.80 -9.39
N ARG A 171 -2.50 27.78 -9.96
CA ARG A 171 -2.34 26.38 -9.52
C ARG A 171 -0.88 25.92 -9.64
N ASN A 172 -0.21 26.24 -10.75
CA ASN A 172 1.17 25.82 -10.97
C ASN A 172 2.17 26.60 -10.09
N GLU A 173 1.96 27.90 -9.88
CA GLU A 173 2.77 28.73 -8.98
C GLU A 173 2.65 28.30 -7.52
N LEU A 174 1.44 27.92 -7.08
CA LEU A 174 1.22 27.32 -5.76
C LEU A 174 1.92 25.94 -5.65
N LEU A 175 1.80 25.10 -6.66
CA LEU A 175 2.48 23.79 -6.66
C LEU A 175 4.01 23.92 -6.68
N ASP A 176 4.56 24.93 -7.36
CA ASP A 176 6.01 25.23 -7.36
C ASP A 176 6.51 25.78 -6.02
N THR A 177 5.68 26.54 -5.28
CA THR A 177 6.02 26.99 -3.92
C THR A 177 5.89 25.86 -2.89
N LEU A 178 4.97 24.91 -3.09
CA LEU A 178 4.81 23.73 -2.24
C LEU A 178 5.83 22.62 -2.55
N LYS A 179 6.47 22.65 -3.72
CA LYS A 179 7.54 21.74 -4.16
C LYS A 179 8.74 21.68 -3.21
N TYR A 180 8.93 22.71 -2.38
CA TYR A 180 9.98 22.80 -1.36
C TYR A 180 9.50 22.35 0.04
N ARG A 181 8.20 22.17 0.28
CA ARG A 181 7.63 21.74 1.58
C ARG A 181 7.25 20.26 1.65
N TYR A 182 7.26 19.60 0.50
CA TYR A 182 6.94 18.20 0.30
C TYR A 182 8.09 17.52 -0.46
N VAL A 183 8.10 16.19 -0.54
CA VAL A 183 9.12 15.44 -1.31
C VAL A 183 9.28 16.11 -2.68
N PRO A 184 10.48 16.58 -3.06
CA PRO A 184 10.65 17.42 -4.24
C PRO A 184 10.00 16.82 -5.49
N GLY A 185 8.92 17.43 -5.97
CA GLY A 185 8.15 16.97 -7.13
C GLY A 185 6.81 16.28 -6.83
N SER A 186 6.45 16.00 -5.57
CA SER A 186 5.12 15.50 -5.21
C SER A 186 4.17 16.67 -4.90
N LYS A 187 2.95 16.63 -5.47
CA LYS A 187 1.86 17.57 -5.18
C LYS A 187 1.15 17.25 -3.86
N PHE A 188 1.74 16.39 -3.04
CA PHE A 188 1.08 15.72 -1.92
C PHE A 188 1.90 15.79 -0.65
N GLY A 189 1.24 16.16 0.45
CA GLY A 189 1.80 15.99 1.79
C GLY A 189 1.59 14.59 2.33
N LEU A 190 2.42 14.15 3.26
CA LEU A 190 2.20 12.90 3.98
C LEU A 190 1.50 13.20 5.30
N GLY A 191 0.39 12.52 5.56
CA GLY A 191 -0.21 12.41 6.87
C GLY A 191 0.02 11.01 7.43
N VAL A 192 0.01 10.89 8.76
CA VAL A 192 0.01 9.57 9.42
C VAL A 192 -1.23 9.47 10.28
N ILE A 193 -2.02 8.43 10.05
CA ILE A 193 -3.19 8.04 10.85
C ILE A 193 -2.73 6.93 11.78
N GLN A 194 -3.06 7.06 13.06
CA GLN A 194 -2.83 6.01 14.05
C GLN A 194 -4.17 5.33 14.31
N CYS A 195 -4.19 4.01 14.22
CA CYS A 195 -5.34 3.17 14.51
C CYS A 195 -5.02 2.25 15.69
N GLN A 196 -5.95 2.15 16.63
CA GLN A 196 -5.83 1.32 17.82
C GLN A 196 -7.03 0.39 17.94
N LEU A 197 -6.77 -0.89 18.18
CA LEU A 197 -7.76 -1.92 18.42
C LEU A 197 -8.18 -1.89 19.89
N SER A 198 -9.45 -1.59 20.14
CA SER A 198 -10.05 -1.62 21.47
C SER A 198 -11.35 -2.40 21.42
N GLN A 199 -11.47 -3.42 22.28
CA GLN A 199 -12.69 -4.25 22.37
C GLN A 199 -13.16 -4.84 21.02
N GLY A 200 -12.21 -5.24 20.17
CA GLY A 200 -12.49 -5.82 18.85
C GLY A 200 -12.85 -4.82 17.75
N THR A 201 -12.82 -3.51 18.04
CA THR A 201 -13.08 -2.46 17.05
C THR A 201 -11.85 -1.56 16.89
N TRP A 202 -11.55 -1.15 15.66
CA TRP A 202 -10.48 -0.20 15.37
C TRP A 202 -10.98 1.23 15.51
N ALA A 203 -10.28 2.04 16.31
CA ALA A 203 -10.47 3.48 16.38
C ALA A 203 -9.25 4.17 15.76
N CYS A 204 -9.48 5.06 14.80
CA CYS A 204 -8.42 5.76 14.08
C CYS A 204 -8.48 7.27 14.34
N HIS A 205 -7.32 7.87 14.53
CA HIS A 205 -7.15 9.32 14.69
C HIS A 205 -5.93 9.81 13.94
N ARG A 206 -5.95 11.09 13.55
CA ARG A 206 -4.78 11.76 12.99
C ARG A 206 -3.68 11.80 14.05
N SER A 207 -2.51 11.25 13.74
CA SER A 207 -1.38 11.26 14.69
C SER A 207 -0.82 12.67 14.86
N ARG A 208 0.10 12.86 15.82
CA ARG A 208 0.86 14.12 15.94
C ARG A 208 1.74 14.41 14.72
N ALA A 209 2.11 13.38 13.95
CA ALA A 209 2.82 13.50 12.69
C ALA A 209 1.92 13.94 11.52
N TRP A 210 0.64 14.21 11.76
CA TRP A 210 -0.27 14.74 10.77
C TRP A 210 0.11 16.17 10.34
N GLY A 211 0.81 16.28 9.21
CA GLY A 211 1.20 17.57 8.64
C GLY A 211 2.49 18.16 9.19
N ILE A 212 3.40 17.35 9.72
CA ILE A 212 4.79 17.78 9.93
C ILE A 212 5.43 17.96 8.54
N PRO A 213 5.90 19.17 8.17
CA PRO A 213 6.70 19.37 6.96
C PRO A 213 7.94 18.49 7.03
N SER A 214 8.34 17.88 5.91
CA SER A 214 9.44 16.89 5.84
C SER A 214 10.79 17.38 6.39
N GLU A 215 10.97 18.69 6.58
CA GLU A 215 12.17 19.29 7.18
C GLU A 215 12.25 19.14 8.71
N LEU A 216 11.12 18.96 9.40
CA LEU A 216 11.07 18.83 10.87
C LEU A 216 11.15 17.37 11.36
N SER A 217 11.06 16.38 10.47
CA SER A 217 11.19 14.95 10.84
C SER A 217 12.63 14.51 11.07
N GLN A 218 13.64 15.33 10.74
CA GLN A 218 15.04 15.04 11.04
C GLN A 218 15.46 15.45 12.46
N LEU A 219 14.54 16.03 13.25
CA LEU A 219 14.80 16.51 14.62
C LEU A 219 14.07 15.68 15.70
N LEU A 220 13.47 14.55 15.32
CA LEU A 220 12.82 13.56 16.20
C LEU A 220 13.51 12.21 16.05
#